data_AF-A0A0S4JUF0-F1
#
_entry.id   AF-A0A0S4JUF0-F1
#
_cell.length_a   1.000
_cell.length_b   1.000
_cell.length_c   1.000
_cell.angle_alpha   90.00
_cell.angle_beta   90.00
_cell.angle_gamma   90.00
#
_symmetry.space_group_name_H-M   'P 1'
#
loop_
_entity.id
_entity.type
_entity.pdbx_description
1 polymer ?
#
loop_
_entity_poly.entity_id
_entity_poly.type
_entity_poly.pdbx_seq_one_letter_code
_entity_poly.pdbx_strand_id
1 'polypeptide(L)'
;MSHPKEGLQIALAILQQASAADLAGETSVALPLYVSAASRFEMLMPAIPADHAGVVLQHLEGIRQRAEVLRNEKNRKSTNLSYPSFPQHFQHQSIPLEDGRHAVPHATVLRPYWLMQTISKSMQHGAFVTPDLYISKDVWYQDGAAAIVTFVGPKVRFLTAICEALEPLQRVTSLSDKKPIIKVLDTFLATADRVKSIFDGEVGKTKSNTNIAQRSKVERGVWEFLHRGQSMLKNWKSQQDASYNSYVAWSVNVLEQSQLLYRWTQSFLQGEGVSSFPEVLERLHNVSAFLYYSCCSFLIQDMMLLVERFTEKSRESVSRFLPVDVKVED
;
A
#
# COMPACT_ATOMS: atom_id res chain seq x y z
N MET A 1 36.84 61.00 -2.60
CA MET A 1 35.82 59.93 -2.74
C MET A 1 36.58 58.63 -2.83
N SER A 2 36.39 57.71 -1.89
CA SER A 2 36.99 56.37 -1.96
C SER A 2 36.63 55.73 -3.31
N HIS A 3 37.62 55.16 -3.99
CA HIS A 3 37.39 54.60 -5.32
C HIS A 3 36.40 53.43 -5.20
N PRO A 4 35.35 53.34 -6.05
CA PRO A 4 34.39 52.23 -6.03
C PRO A 4 35.05 50.85 -6.04
N LYS A 5 36.23 50.77 -6.66
CA LYS A 5 37.12 49.59 -6.66
C LYS A 5 37.54 49.14 -5.26
N GLU A 6 37.93 50.06 -4.39
CA GLU A 6 38.34 49.75 -3.02
C GLU A 6 37.15 49.28 -2.18
N GLY A 7 35.99 49.91 -2.36
CA GLY A 7 34.74 49.46 -1.74
C GLY A 7 34.35 48.03 -2.15
N LEU A 8 34.47 47.71 -3.44
CA LEU A 8 34.20 46.37 -3.97
C LEU A 8 35.17 45.34 -3.41
N GLN A 9 36.46 45.66 -3.29
CA GLN A 9 37.47 44.77 -2.69
C GLN A 9 37.13 44.45 -1.23
N ILE A 10 36.69 45.44 -0.45
CA ILE A 10 36.28 45.23 0.95
C ILE A 10 35.02 44.36 1.01
N ALA A 11 34.01 44.62 0.18
CA ALA A 11 32.79 43.82 0.14
C ALA A 11 33.07 42.35 -0.23
N LEU A 12 33.96 42.12 -1.19
CA LEU A 12 34.40 40.78 -1.59
C LEU A 12 35.18 40.07 -0.48
N ALA A 13 36.07 40.78 0.24
CA ALA A 13 36.80 40.19 1.36
C ALA A 13 35.86 39.74 2.49
N ILE A 14 34.83 40.53 2.81
CA ILE A 14 33.81 40.16 3.80
C ILE A 14 32.99 38.97 3.32
N LEU A 15 32.63 38.92 2.04
CA LEU A 15 31.92 37.77 1.47
C LEU A 15 32.76 36.49 1.54
N GLN A 16 34.06 36.56 1.25
CA GLN A 16 34.97 35.42 1.37
C GLN A 16 35.05 34.91 2.81
N GLN A 17 35.12 35.81 3.79
CA GLN A 17 35.08 35.44 5.21
C GLN A 17 33.74 34.82 5.59
N ALA A 18 32.61 35.35 5.09
CA ALA A 18 31.28 34.79 5.31
C ALA A 18 31.21 33.34 4.80
N SER A 19 31.69 33.08 3.58
CA SER A 19 31.70 31.75 2.99
C SER A 19 32.64 30.78 3.72
N ALA A 20 33.80 31.24 4.20
CA ALA A 20 34.69 30.40 5.00
C ALA A 20 34.04 29.97 6.34
N ALA A 21 33.42 30.91 7.05
CA ALA A 21 32.69 30.62 8.30
C ALA A 21 31.48 29.69 8.06
N ASP A 22 30.79 29.87 6.93
CA ASP A 22 29.67 29.03 6.51
C ASP A 22 30.11 27.58 6.25
N LEU A 23 31.21 27.40 5.51
CA LEU A 23 31.81 26.08 5.26
C LEU A 23 32.32 25.40 6.54
N ALA A 24 32.77 26.18 7.52
CA ALA A 24 33.16 25.68 8.84
C ALA A 24 31.96 25.33 9.76
N GLY A 25 30.73 25.61 9.34
CA GLY A 25 29.52 25.39 10.13
C GLY A 25 29.29 26.43 11.23
N GLU A 26 30.05 27.52 11.24
CA GLU A 26 29.98 28.60 12.23
C GLU A 26 28.84 29.58 11.88
N THR A 27 27.59 29.10 11.94
CA THR A 27 26.42 29.85 11.47
C THR A 27 26.20 31.18 12.22
N SER A 28 26.64 31.28 13.46
CA SER A 28 26.59 32.52 14.27
C SER A 28 27.51 33.62 13.73
N VAL A 29 28.60 33.24 13.06
CA VAL A 29 29.61 34.15 12.48
C VAL A 29 29.30 34.42 11.01
N ALA A 30 28.90 33.40 10.25
CA ALA A 30 28.62 33.52 8.82
C ALA A 30 27.45 34.47 8.50
N LEU A 31 26.35 34.38 9.26
CA LEU A 31 25.15 35.18 9.03
C LEU A 31 25.40 36.70 9.06
N PRO A 32 25.98 37.31 10.12
CA PRO A 32 26.25 38.74 10.15
C PRO A 32 27.23 39.19 9.07
N LEU A 33 28.17 38.33 8.65
CA LEU A 33 29.12 38.64 7.57
C LEU A 33 28.42 38.69 6.20
N TYR A 34 27.52 37.76 5.88
CA TYR A 34 26.72 37.83 4.66
C TYR A 34 25.83 39.08 4.60
N VAL A 35 25.19 39.45 5.72
CA VAL A 35 24.38 40.68 5.81
C VAL A 35 25.24 41.93 5.61
N SER A 36 26.44 41.96 6.20
CA SER A 36 27.41 43.05 6.04
C SER A 36 27.91 43.17 4.60
N ALA A 37 28.23 42.06 3.95
CA ALA A 37 28.63 42.03 2.54
C ALA A 37 27.51 42.56 1.63
N ALA A 38 26.27 42.09 1.82
CA ALA A 38 25.11 42.54 1.05
C ALA A 38 24.89 44.06 1.15
N SER A 39 24.89 44.59 2.37
CA SER A 39 24.71 46.03 2.61
C SER A 39 25.80 46.87 1.94
N ARG A 40 27.05 46.39 1.90
CA ARG A 40 28.15 47.09 1.23
C ARG A 40 28.03 47.07 -0.28
N PHE A 41 27.60 45.96 -0.88
CA PHE A 41 27.31 45.93 -2.32
C PHE A 41 26.19 46.91 -2.68
N GLU A 42 25.12 46.99 -1.87
CA GLU A 42 24.02 47.95 -2.06
C GLU A 42 24.49 49.41 -2.03
N MET A 43 25.34 49.77 -1.06
CA MET A 43 25.88 51.14 -0.98
C MET A 43 26.74 51.53 -2.19
N LEU A 44 27.38 50.55 -2.84
CA LEU A 44 28.24 50.77 -4.00
C LEU A 44 27.45 50.83 -5.32
N MET A 45 26.21 50.33 -5.35
CA MET A 45 25.38 50.26 -6.56
C MET A 45 25.32 51.56 -7.37
N PRO A 46 25.14 52.76 -6.77
CA PRO A 46 25.07 54.01 -7.53
C PRO A 46 26.37 54.40 -8.25
N ALA A 47 27.51 53.84 -7.82
CA ALA A 47 28.83 54.16 -8.34
C ALA A 47 29.38 53.10 -9.31
N ILE A 48 28.64 52.01 -9.55
CA ILE A 48 29.03 50.91 -10.43
C ILE A 48 28.52 51.22 -11.86
N PRO A 49 29.36 51.08 -12.90
CA PRO A 49 28.91 51.23 -14.29
C PRO A 49 27.75 50.28 -14.63
N ALA A 50 26.80 50.75 -15.43
CA ALA A 50 25.58 49.99 -15.78
C ALA A 50 25.88 48.58 -16.29
N ASP A 51 26.95 48.41 -17.07
CA ASP A 51 27.37 47.11 -17.64
C ASP A 51 27.74 46.07 -16.58
N HIS A 52 28.14 46.50 -15.37
CA HIS A 52 28.55 45.63 -14.27
C HIS A 52 27.48 45.53 -13.17
N ALA A 53 26.55 46.48 -13.12
CA ALA A 53 25.51 46.54 -12.10
C ALA A 53 24.61 45.29 -12.11
N GLY A 54 24.30 44.74 -13.30
CA GLY A 54 23.49 43.53 -13.43
C GLY A 54 24.11 42.30 -12.76
N VAL A 55 25.41 42.11 -12.95
CA VAL A 55 26.17 40.99 -12.34
C VAL A 55 26.21 41.13 -10.83
N VAL A 56 26.45 42.34 -10.32
CA VAL A 56 26.48 42.60 -8.87
C VAL A 56 25.10 42.38 -8.24
N LEU A 57 24.01 42.77 -8.91
CA LEU A 57 22.65 42.50 -8.44
C LEU A 57 22.34 41.00 -8.35
N GLN A 58 22.77 40.22 -9.35
CA GLN A 58 22.58 38.77 -9.33
C GLN A 58 23.32 38.12 -8.15
N HIS A 59 24.57 38.52 -7.89
CA HIS A 59 25.33 38.02 -6.75
C HIS A 59 24.75 38.48 -5.41
N LEU A 60 24.29 39.72 -5.33
CA LEU A 60 23.64 40.26 -4.14
C LEU A 60 22.41 39.44 -3.75
N GLU A 61 21.62 39.01 -4.73
CA GLU A 61 20.45 38.15 -4.48
C GLU A 61 20.87 36.78 -3.93
N GLY A 62 21.91 36.16 -4.49
CA GLY A 62 22.47 34.92 -3.95
C GLY A 62 22.98 35.04 -2.51
N ILE A 63 23.61 36.17 -2.17
CA ILE A 63 24.06 36.48 -0.80
C ILE A 63 22.87 36.58 0.16
N ARG A 64 21.81 37.30 -0.23
CA ARG A 64 20.59 37.46 0.58
C ARG A 64 19.88 36.14 0.82
N GLN A 65 19.74 35.33 -0.24
CA GLN A 65 19.14 34.00 -0.13
C GLN A 65 19.91 33.11 0.85
N ARG A 66 21.25 33.12 0.79
CA ARG A 66 22.06 32.33 1.73
C ARG A 66 21.91 32.83 3.17
N ALA A 67 21.89 34.15 3.39
CA ALA A 67 21.66 34.73 4.71
C ALA A 67 20.30 34.32 5.30
N GLU A 68 19.26 34.26 4.47
CA GLU A 68 17.91 33.84 4.90
C GLU A 68 17.87 32.35 5.28
N VAL A 69 18.55 31.47 4.54
CA VAL A 69 18.68 30.05 4.89
C VAL A 69 19.35 29.89 6.26
N LEU A 70 20.47 30.58 6.50
CA LEU A 70 21.19 30.53 7.78
C LEU A 70 20.35 31.07 8.96
N ARG A 71 19.54 32.11 8.71
CA ARG A 71 18.58 32.64 9.69
C ARG A 71 17.54 31.60 10.07
N ASN A 72 16.98 30.89 9.09
CA ASN A 72 16.01 29.84 9.32
C ASN A 72 16.60 28.63 10.06
N GLU A 73 17.83 28.23 9.74
CA GLU A 73 18.54 27.18 10.49
C GLU A 73 18.78 27.57 11.95
N LYS A 74 19.19 28.83 12.21
CA LYS A 74 19.36 29.36 13.56
C LYS A 74 18.04 29.31 14.33
N ASN A 75 16.96 29.76 13.71
CA ASN A 75 15.63 29.75 14.31
C ASN A 75 15.16 28.31 14.63
N ARG A 76 15.37 27.34 13.73
CA ARG A 76 15.05 25.92 13.98
C ARG A 76 15.83 25.34 15.16
N LYS A 77 17.11 25.69 15.31
CA LYS A 77 17.92 25.27 16.46
C LYS A 77 17.44 25.92 17.76
N SER A 78 16.99 27.16 17.73
CA SER A 78 16.46 27.88 18.89
C SER A 78 15.05 27.41 19.31
N THR A 79 14.17 27.06 18.38
CA THR A 79 12.84 26.53 18.71
C THR A 79 12.87 25.12 19.32
N ASN A 80 13.95 24.36 19.09
CA ASN A 80 14.15 23.05 19.73
C ASN A 80 14.45 23.11 21.24
N LEU A 81 14.68 24.30 21.82
CA LEU A 81 15.05 24.44 23.24
C LEU A 81 13.89 24.83 24.19
N SER A 82 12.66 24.98 23.67
CA SER A 82 11.53 25.51 24.47
C SER A 82 10.37 24.53 24.68
N TYR A 83 10.37 23.36 24.06
CA TYR A 83 9.28 22.40 24.23
C TYR A 83 9.76 21.18 25.01
N PRO A 84 8.98 20.69 25.99
CA PRO A 84 9.25 19.40 26.61
C PRO A 84 9.23 18.32 25.54
N SER A 85 10.40 17.78 25.20
CA SER A 85 10.49 16.64 24.30
C SER A 85 9.94 15.42 25.05
N PHE A 86 8.78 14.92 24.64
CA PHE A 86 8.34 13.60 25.08
C PHE A 86 9.43 12.59 24.66
N PRO A 87 9.89 11.70 25.56
CA PRO A 87 10.93 10.71 25.23
C PRO A 87 10.49 9.67 24.18
N GLN A 88 9.24 9.73 23.71
CA GLN A 88 8.83 9.03 22.50
C GLN A 88 9.34 9.76 21.27
N HIS A 89 10.53 9.36 20.81
CA HIS A 89 10.90 9.60 19.42
C HIS A 89 9.93 8.77 18.59
N PHE A 90 8.97 9.43 17.94
CA PHE A 90 8.15 8.80 16.93
C PHE A 90 9.09 8.39 15.80
N GLN A 91 9.58 7.15 15.86
CA GLN A 91 10.27 6.54 14.74
C GLN A 91 9.21 6.35 13.67
N HIS A 92 9.12 7.31 12.75
CA HIS A 92 8.47 7.07 11.47
C HIS A 92 9.12 5.80 10.92
N GLN A 93 8.38 4.69 10.92
CA GLN A 93 8.79 3.54 10.13
C GLN A 93 8.94 4.06 8.71
N SER A 94 10.17 4.05 8.22
CA SER A 94 10.48 4.45 6.86
C SER A 94 9.63 3.59 5.96
N ILE A 95 8.66 4.22 5.32
CA ILE A 95 7.87 3.61 4.26
C ILE A 95 8.88 3.05 3.26
N PRO A 96 8.92 1.73 3.03
CA PRO A 96 9.80 1.19 2.00
C PRO A 96 9.45 1.88 0.69
N LEU A 97 10.39 2.64 0.11
CA LEU A 97 10.23 3.11 -1.27
C LEU A 97 10.17 1.86 -2.14
N GLU A 98 8.99 1.50 -2.61
CA GLU A 98 8.87 0.44 -3.59
C GLU A 98 9.48 0.96 -4.91
N ASP A 99 10.64 0.38 -5.29
CA ASP A 99 11.13 0.40 -6.66
C ASP A 99 9.94 0.14 -7.58
N GLY A 100 9.79 0.87 -8.70
CA GLY A 100 8.64 0.82 -9.64
C GLY A 100 8.26 -0.55 -10.27
N ARG A 101 8.72 -1.66 -9.69
CA ARG A 101 8.39 -3.07 -9.96
C ARG A 101 6.93 -3.43 -9.65
N HIS A 102 6.14 -2.54 -9.08
CA HIS A 102 4.72 -2.78 -8.76
C HIS A 102 3.75 -2.06 -9.69
N ALA A 103 4.21 -1.68 -10.89
CA ALA A 103 3.35 -1.11 -11.92
C ALA A 103 2.16 -2.03 -12.22
N VAL A 104 0.95 -1.44 -12.23
CA VAL A 104 -0.28 -2.16 -12.57
C VAL A 104 -0.15 -2.72 -14.00
N PRO A 105 -0.40 -4.02 -14.22
CA PRO A 105 -0.31 -4.61 -15.55
C PRO A 105 -1.20 -3.89 -16.57
N HIS A 106 -0.64 -3.62 -17.76
CA HIS A 106 -1.38 -3.03 -18.88
C HIS A 106 -2.52 -3.95 -19.34
N ALA A 107 -2.26 -5.25 -19.45
CA ALA A 107 -3.27 -6.25 -19.79
C ALA A 107 -4.29 -6.40 -18.64
N THR A 108 -5.55 -6.09 -18.92
CA THR A 108 -6.64 -6.09 -17.94
C THR A 108 -6.86 -7.45 -17.29
N VAL A 109 -6.69 -8.54 -18.05
CA VAL A 109 -6.81 -9.92 -17.56
C VAL A 109 -5.80 -10.27 -16.45
N LEU A 110 -4.67 -9.56 -16.39
CA LEU A 110 -3.61 -9.78 -15.39
C LEU A 110 -3.84 -8.97 -14.10
N ARG A 111 -4.69 -7.94 -14.13
CA ARG A 111 -4.91 -7.03 -12.98
C ARG A 111 -5.50 -7.73 -11.75
N PRO A 112 -6.46 -8.68 -11.87
CA PRO A 112 -6.92 -9.43 -10.72
C PRO A 112 -5.79 -10.17 -9.99
N TYR A 113 -4.89 -10.82 -10.74
CA TYR A 113 -3.77 -11.54 -10.13
C TYR A 113 -2.76 -10.61 -9.44
N TRP A 114 -2.48 -9.45 -10.05
CA TRP A 114 -1.67 -8.40 -9.44
C TRP A 114 -2.29 -7.92 -8.12
N LEU A 115 -3.60 -7.63 -8.13
CA LEU A 115 -4.33 -7.23 -6.93
C LEU A 115 -4.28 -8.31 -5.85
N MET A 116 -4.46 -9.58 -6.22
CA MET A 116 -4.35 -10.72 -5.29
C MET A 116 -2.96 -10.78 -4.65
N GLN A 117 -1.91 -10.56 -5.43
CA GLN A 117 -0.53 -10.53 -4.92
C GLN A 117 -0.34 -9.38 -3.93
N THR A 118 -0.88 -8.21 -4.24
CA THR A 118 -0.74 -7.02 -3.39
C THR A 118 -1.51 -7.16 -2.08
N ILE A 119 -2.74 -7.69 -2.11
CA ILE A 119 -3.52 -8.01 -0.91
C ILE A 119 -2.77 -9.05 -0.06
N SER A 120 -2.26 -10.12 -0.67
CA SER A 120 -1.50 -11.16 0.03
C SER A 120 -0.26 -10.59 0.74
N LYS A 121 0.53 -9.74 0.03
CA LYS A 121 1.69 -9.05 0.63
C LYS A 121 1.26 -8.18 1.81
N SER A 122 0.16 -7.44 1.69
CA SER A 122 -0.36 -6.59 2.77
C SER A 122 -0.71 -7.38 4.03
N MET A 123 -1.26 -8.58 3.87
CA MET A 123 -1.54 -9.49 5.00
C MET A 123 -0.25 -9.97 5.65
N GLN A 124 0.74 -10.40 4.87
CA GLN A 124 1.94 -11.03 5.42
C GLN A 124 2.92 -10.05 6.07
N HIS A 125 3.19 -8.93 5.39
CA HIS A 125 4.28 -8.01 5.75
C HIS A 125 3.85 -6.53 5.77
N GLY A 126 2.64 -6.22 5.32
CA GLY A 126 2.24 -4.87 4.95
C GLY A 126 2.72 -4.51 3.53
N ALA A 127 1.91 -3.75 2.81
CA ALA A 127 2.20 -3.37 1.42
C ALA A 127 1.36 -2.17 0.97
N PHE A 128 1.83 -1.48 -0.06
CA PHE A 128 1.02 -0.53 -0.82
C PHE A 128 0.00 -1.27 -1.68
N VAL A 129 -1.29 -1.04 -1.44
CA VAL A 129 -2.38 -1.59 -2.25
C VAL A 129 -2.72 -0.68 -3.42
N THR A 130 -2.48 0.62 -3.26
CA THR A 130 -2.46 1.63 -4.32
C THR A 130 -1.21 2.50 -4.13
N PRO A 131 -0.84 3.39 -5.08
CA PRO A 131 0.31 4.28 -4.91
C PRO A 131 0.26 5.13 -3.63
N ASP A 132 -0.95 5.42 -3.14
CA ASP A 132 -1.18 6.33 -2.02
C ASP A 132 -1.71 5.62 -0.75
N LEU A 133 -1.88 4.29 -0.80
CA LEU A 133 -2.49 3.52 0.29
C LEU A 133 -1.59 2.38 0.75
N TYR A 134 -0.86 2.60 1.83
CA TYR A 134 -0.14 1.56 2.56
C TYR A 134 -1.07 0.89 3.57
N ILE A 135 -1.17 -0.44 3.50
CA ILE A 135 -1.90 -1.26 4.46
C ILE A 135 -0.88 -2.03 5.30
N SER A 136 -0.77 -1.68 6.58
CA SER A 136 0.06 -2.43 7.53
C SER A 136 -0.51 -3.82 7.76
N LYS A 137 0.37 -4.80 8.00
CA LYS A 137 -0.01 -6.14 8.47
C LYS A 137 -0.90 -6.06 9.72
N ASP A 138 -0.67 -5.08 10.60
CA ASP A 138 -1.40 -4.95 11.86
C ASP A 138 -2.89 -4.64 11.66
N VAL A 139 -3.26 -4.07 10.52
CA VAL A 139 -4.67 -3.88 10.13
C VAL A 139 -5.39 -5.23 10.04
N TRP A 140 -4.70 -6.25 9.53
CA TRP A 140 -5.24 -7.60 9.36
C TRP A 140 -5.26 -8.39 10.67
N TYR A 141 -4.32 -8.14 11.59
CA TYR A 141 -4.14 -8.92 12.82
C TYR A 141 -4.51 -8.16 14.11
N GLN A 142 -5.30 -7.10 14.01
CA GLN A 142 -5.73 -6.31 15.17
C GLN A 142 -6.71 -7.06 16.10
N ASP A 143 -6.61 -6.81 17.39
CA ASP A 143 -7.50 -7.41 18.39
C ASP A 143 -8.98 -7.09 18.12
N GLY A 144 -9.82 -8.11 18.16
CA GLY A 144 -11.26 -8.02 17.89
C GLY A 144 -11.63 -7.82 16.41
N ALA A 145 -10.71 -8.02 15.46
CA ALA A 145 -11.03 -8.02 14.03
C ALA A 145 -12.17 -9.01 13.68
N ALA A 146 -12.21 -10.15 14.38
CA ALA A 146 -13.24 -11.17 14.25
C ALA A 146 -14.68 -10.66 14.50
N ALA A 147 -14.84 -9.59 15.27
CA ALA A 147 -16.16 -9.01 15.57
C ALA A 147 -16.70 -8.13 14.44
N ILE A 148 -15.82 -7.66 13.55
CA ILE A 148 -16.17 -6.70 12.48
C ILE A 148 -16.32 -7.43 11.16
N VAL A 149 -15.43 -8.38 10.88
CA VAL A 149 -15.50 -9.16 9.66
C VAL A 149 -16.69 -10.12 9.74
N THR A 150 -17.64 -9.91 8.85
CA THR A 150 -18.85 -10.73 8.78
C THR A 150 -18.59 -12.00 7.97
N PHE A 151 -19.37 -13.05 8.24
CA PHE A 151 -19.36 -14.30 7.47
C PHE A 151 -18.00 -15.03 7.42
N VAL A 152 -17.19 -14.93 8.48
CA VAL A 152 -15.87 -15.59 8.57
C VAL A 152 -15.96 -17.08 8.24
N GLY A 153 -16.90 -17.82 8.84
CA GLY A 153 -17.10 -19.25 8.57
C GLY A 153 -17.40 -19.57 7.10
N PRO A 154 -18.46 -18.99 6.49
CA PRO A 154 -18.71 -19.12 5.05
C PRO A 154 -17.51 -18.75 4.16
N LYS A 155 -16.79 -17.66 4.47
CA LYS A 155 -15.61 -17.24 3.72
C LYS A 155 -14.48 -18.26 3.81
N VAL A 156 -14.19 -18.80 5.00
CA VAL A 156 -13.16 -19.86 5.17
C VAL A 156 -13.49 -21.10 4.34
N ARG A 157 -14.74 -21.54 4.36
CA ARG A 157 -15.17 -22.71 3.58
C ARG A 157 -15.08 -22.46 2.07
N PHE A 158 -15.52 -21.28 1.64
CA PHE A 158 -15.37 -20.83 0.25
C PHE A 158 -13.90 -20.85 -0.18
N LEU A 159 -13.01 -20.19 0.57
CA LEU A 159 -11.58 -20.11 0.28
C LEU A 159 -10.91 -21.49 0.27
N THR A 160 -11.23 -22.35 1.25
CA THR A 160 -10.73 -23.73 1.33
C THR A 160 -11.11 -24.52 0.07
N ALA A 161 -12.38 -24.47 -0.34
CA ALA A 161 -12.86 -25.18 -1.52
C ALA A 161 -12.25 -24.65 -2.82
N ILE A 162 -11.98 -23.35 -2.92
CA ILE A 162 -11.24 -22.79 -4.07
C ILE A 162 -9.79 -23.29 -4.09
N CYS A 163 -9.09 -23.32 -2.95
CA CYS A 163 -7.74 -23.91 -2.88
C CYS A 163 -7.73 -25.37 -3.33
N GLU A 164 -8.67 -26.19 -2.86
CA GLU A 164 -8.79 -27.58 -3.28
C GLU A 164 -9.06 -27.71 -4.79
N ALA A 165 -9.88 -26.82 -5.36
CA ALA A 165 -10.14 -26.78 -6.80
C ALA A 165 -8.91 -26.35 -7.62
N LEU A 166 -7.95 -25.65 -7.02
CA LEU A 166 -6.68 -25.28 -7.66
C LEU A 166 -5.66 -26.43 -7.70
N GLU A 167 -5.77 -27.45 -6.84
CA GLU A 167 -4.80 -28.55 -6.80
C GLU A 167 -4.64 -29.31 -8.14
N PRO A 168 -5.72 -29.65 -8.88
CA PRO A 168 -5.56 -30.34 -10.17
C PRO A 168 -4.81 -29.50 -11.21
N LEU A 169 -4.93 -28.16 -11.15
CA LEU A 169 -4.20 -27.25 -12.03
C LEU A 169 -2.69 -27.32 -11.77
N GLN A 170 -2.28 -27.47 -10.51
CA GLN A 170 -0.86 -27.60 -10.14
C GLN A 170 -0.20 -28.87 -10.67
N ARG A 171 -0.99 -29.90 -10.99
CA ARG A 171 -0.49 -31.19 -11.53
C ARG A 171 -0.22 -31.12 -13.04
N VAL A 172 -0.61 -30.04 -13.72
CA VAL A 172 -0.35 -29.85 -15.15
C VAL A 172 1.11 -29.41 -15.32
N THR A 173 1.96 -30.31 -15.81
CA THR A 173 3.41 -30.08 -15.97
C THR A 173 3.79 -29.47 -17.32
N SER A 174 2.92 -29.58 -18.34
CA SER A 174 3.17 -29.07 -19.69
C SER A 174 2.00 -28.21 -20.19
N LEU A 175 2.31 -27.03 -20.69
CA LEU A 175 1.35 -26.11 -21.32
C LEU A 175 1.22 -26.30 -22.84
N SER A 176 1.91 -27.30 -23.40
CA SER A 176 1.91 -27.57 -24.85
C SER A 176 0.64 -28.30 -25.32
N ASP A 177 0.00 -29.09 -24.46
CA ASP A 177 -1.23 -29.82 -24.81
C ASP A 177 -2.48 -29.08 -24.32
N LYS A 178 -3.29 -28.58 -25.26
CA LYS A 178 -4.49 -27.80 -24.95
C LYS A 178 -5.60 -28.60 -24.28
N LYS A 179 -5.77 -29.88 -24.64
CA LYS A 179 -6.93 -30.68 -24.19
C LYS A 179 -6.97 -30.89 -22.67
N PRO A 180 -5.88 -31.32 -21.99
CA PRO A 180 -5.89 -31.48 -20.54
C PRO A 180 -6.06 -30.14 -19.83
N ILE A 181 -5.46 -29.06 -20.35
CA ILE A 181 -5.57 -27.72 -19.76
C ILE A 181 -7.02 -27.24 -19.77
N ILE A 182 -7.68 -27.28 -20.94
CA ILE A 182 -9.09 -26.90 -21.08
C ILE A 182 -9.96 -27.73 -20.13
N LYS A 183 -9.77 -29.06 -20.10
CA LYS A 183 -10.54 -29.95 -19.22
C LYS A 183 -10.41 -29.57 -17.75
N VAL A 184 -9.19 -29.28 -17.28
CA VAL A 184 -8.96 -28.93 -15.87
C VAL A 184 -9.50 -27.53 -15.55
N LEU A 185 -9.35 -26.57 -16.46
CA LEU A 185 -9.93 -25.23 -16.31
C LEU A 185 -11.48 -25.26 -16.28
N ASP A 186 -12.11 -26.02 -17.18
CA ASP A 186 -13.56 -26.21 -17.19
C ASP A 186 -14.04 -26.87 -15.89
N THR A 187 -13.28 -27.84 -15.37
CA THR A 187 -13.56 -28.49 -14.08
C THR A 187 -13.45 -27.51 -12.92
N PHE A 188 -12.42 -26.66 -12.92
CA PHE A 188 -12.25 -25.60 -11.93
C PHE A 188 -13.43 -24.62 -11.98
N LEU A 189 -13.77 -24.08 -13.15
CA LEU A 189 -14.87 -23.13 -13.32
C LEU A 189 -16.21 -23.70 -12.83
N ALA A 190 -16.55 -24.92 -13.22
CA ALA A 190 -17.76 -25.58 -12.76
C ALA A 190 -17.79 -25.76 -11.22
N THR A 191 -16.65 -26.07 -10.62
CA THR A 191 -16.52 -26.18 -9.15
C THR A 191 -16.66 -24.82 -8.49
N ALA A 192 -15.98 -23.81 -9.03
CA ALA A 192 -15.95 -22.43 -8.55
C ALA A 192 -17.36 -21.80 -8.55
N ASP A 193 -18.11 -21.94 -9.64
CA ASP A 193 -19.50 -21.44 -9.75
C ASP A 193 -20.43 -22.10 -8.73
N ARG A 194 -20.27 -23.40 -8.52
CA ARG A 194 -21.05 -24.15 -7.52
C ARG A 194 -20.71 -23.69 -6.10
N VAL A 195 -19.43 -23.57 -5.76
CA VAL A 195 -18.95 -23.11 -4.45
C VAL A 195 -19.41 -21.68 -4.18
N LYS A 196 -19.35 -20.81 -5.20
CA LYS A 196 -19.88 -19.45 -5.15
C LYS A 196 -21.39 -19.42 -4.90
N SER A 197 -22.16 -20.26 -5.59
CA SER A 197 -23.62 -20.34 -5.38
C SER A 197 -23.97 -20.76 -3.94
N ILE A 198 -23.20 -21.66 -3.34
CA ILE A 198 -23.35 -22.05 -1.94
C ILE A 198 -23.03 -20.87 -1.01
N PHE A 199 -21.90 -20.20 -1.24
CA PHE A 199 -21.47 -19.03 -0.47
C PHE A 199 -22.51 -17.89 -0.53
N ASP A 200 -22.96 -17.53 -1.72
CA ASP A 200 -23.97 -16.48 -1.93
C ASP A 200 -25.29 -16.86 -1.24
N GLY A 201 -25.66 -18.14 -1.25
CA GLY A 201 -26.81 -18.66 -0.53
C GLY A 201 -26.67 -18.58 1.00
N GLU A 202 -25.48 -18.82 1.55
CA GLU A 202 -25.21 -18.68 2.99
C GLU A 202 -25.21 -17.20 3.43
N VAL A 203 -24.56 -16.32 2.66
CA VAL A 203 -24.48 -14.88 2.95
C VAL A 203 -25.85 -14.20 2.76
N GLY A 204 -26.59 -14.58 1.73
CA GLY A 204 -27.91 -14.03 1.42
C GLY A 204 -29.00 -14.41 2.42
N LYS A 205 -28.99 -15.66 2.91
CA LYS A 205 -29.98 -16.13 3.91
C LYS A 205 -29.90 -15.38 5.23
N THR A 206 -28.69 -14.96 5.65
CA THR A 206 -28.52 -14.21 6.90
C THR A 206 -29.07 -12.79 6.83
N LYS A 207 -29.15 -12.18 5.63
CA LYS A 207 -29.74 -10.84 5.45
C LYS A 207 -31.28 -10.84 5.46
N SER A 208 -31.93 -12.00 5.35
CA SER A 208 -33.35 -12.08 4.98
C SER A 208 -34.31 -12.69 6.02
N ASN A 209 -33.89 -13.26 7.15
CA ASN A 209 -34.81 -13.91 8.13
C ASN A 209 -34.04 -14.15 9.46
N THR A 210 -34.43 -13.82 10.70
CA THR A 210 -35.72 -13.71 11.45
C THR A 210 -36.66 -14.92 11.46
N ASN A 211 -36.42 -15.99 10.70
CA ASN A 211 -37.20 -17.24 10.83
C ASN A 211 -36.36 -18.49 10.51
N ILE A 212 -36.06 -19.26 11.55
CA ILE A 212 -35.02 -20.30 11.67
C ILE A 212 -35.42 -21.69 11.08
N ALA A 213 -36.56 -21.83 10.37
CA ALA A 213 -37.14 -23.16 10.13
C ALA A 213 -36.86 -23.84 8.76
N GLN A 214 -36.19 -23.20 7.79
CA GLN A 214 -36.05 -23.77 6.42
C GLN A 214 -34.60 -24.11 6.00
N ARG A 215 -33.84 -24.79 6.88
CA ARG A 215 -32.47 -25.25 6.56
C ARG A 215 -32.39 -26.53 5.70
N SER A 216 -33.47 -27.31 5.51
CA SER A 216 -33.34 -28.76 5.25
C SER A 216 -33.35 -29.27 3.80
N LYS A 217 -33.64 -28.47 2.76
CA LYS A 217 -33.80 -28.99 1.37
C LYS A 217 -32.65 -28.70 0.41
N VAL A 218 -32.00 -27.54 0.51
CA VAL A 218 -30.86 -27.20 -0.37
C VAL A 218 -29.58 -27.93 0.05
N GLU A 219 -29.43 -28.18 1.35
CA GLU A 219 -28.26 -28.91 1.88
C GLU A 219 -28.20 -30.35 1.35
N ARG A 220 -29.34 -31.02 1.11
CA ARG A 220 -29.35 -32.45 0.78
C ARG A 220 -28.78 -32.79 -0.60
N GLY A 221 -29.05 -31.97 -1.63
CA GLY A 221 -28.50 -32.18 -2.99
C GLY A 221 -27.04 -31.76 -3.14
N VAL A 222 -26.53 -30.91 -2.24
CA VAL A 222 -25.11 -30.51 -2.23
C VAL A 222 -24.23 -31.61 -1.62
N TRP A 223 -24.75 -32.35 -0.65
CA TRP A 223 -24.05 -33.44 0.04
C TRP A 223 -23.81 -34.67 -0.85
N GLU A 224 -24.72 -35.00 -1.78
CA GLU A 224 -24.58 -36.18 -2.65
C GLU A 224 -23.37 -36.13 -3.61
N PHE A 225 -22.96 -34.93 -4.04
CA PHE A 225 -21.79 -34.77 -4.93
C PHE A 225 -20.47 -34.65 -4.15
N LEU A 226 -20.53 -34.25 -2.87
CA LEU A 226 -19.36 -34.22 -1.98
C LEU A 226 -18.93 -35.63 -1.51
N HIS A 227 -19.73 -36.68 -1.76
CA HIS A 227 -19.32 -38.05 -1.46
C HIS A 227 -18.17 -38.58 -2.34
N ARG A 228 -17.87 -37.96 -3.51
CA ARG A 228 -16.62 -38.25 -4.26
C ARG A 228 -15.38 -37.60 -3.65
N GLY A 229 -15.56 -36.67 -2.72
CA GLY A 229 -14.51 -36.07 -1.90
C GLY A 229 -14.82 -36.26 -0.42
N GLN A 230 -14.87 -37.51 0.07
CA GLN A 230 -15.11 -37.81 1.51
C GLN A 230 -14.16 -37.03 2.46
N SER A 231 -12.98 -36.62 1.98
CA SER A 231 -12.06 -35.70 2.65
C SER A 231 -12.66 -34.31 2.88
N MET A 232 -13.25 -33.71 1.85
CA MET A 232 -13.76 -32.32 1.86
C MET A 232 -14.88 -32.14 2.89
N LEU A 233 -15.72 -33.18 3.04
CA LEU A 233 -16.89 -33.14 3.90
C LEU A 233 -16.56 -33.31 5.40
N LYS A 234 -15.47 -34.04 5.72
CA LYS A 234 -14.93 -34.10 7.09
C LYS A 234 -14.34 -32.75 7.51
N ASN A 235 -13.61 -32.09 6.62
CA ASN A 235 -13.03 -30.77 6.87
C ASN A 235 -14.11 -29.67 6.95
N TRP A 236 -15.17 -29.77 6.14
CA TRP A 236 -16.27 -28.81 6.16
C TRP A 236 -17.00 -28.76 7.52
N LYS A 237 -17.20 -29.92 8.16
CA LYS A 237 -17.86 -30.01 9.48
C LYS A 237 -16.97 -29.57 10.64
N SER A 238 -15.66 -29.77 10.58
CA SER A 238 -14.74 -29.30 11.62
C SER A 238 -14.48 -27.79 11.56
N GLN A 239 -14.74 -27.15 10.43
CA GLN A 239 -14.59 -25.69 10.22
C GLN A 239 -15.79 -24.84 10.71
N GLN A 240 -16.71 -25.41 11.49
CA GLN A 240 -17.83 -24.64 12.04
C GLN A 240 -17.36 -23.59 13.08
N ASP A 241 -16.23 -23.85 13.73
CA ASP A 241 -15.50 -22.92 14.61
C ASP A 241 -14.32 -22.24 13.87
N ALA A 242 -14.56 -21.83 12.62
CA ALA A 242 -13.54 -21.15 11.83
C ALA A 242 -13.10 -19.84 12.52
N SER A 243 -11.87 -19.82 13.02
CA SER A 243 -11.28 -18.64 13.62
C SER A 243 -11.00 -17.58 12.55
N TYR A 244 -11.00 -16.30 12.94
CA TYR A 244 -10.59 -15.21 12.07
C TYR A 244 -9.14 -15.37 11.56
N ASN A 245 -8.25 -15.95 12.37
CA ASN A 245 -6.88 -16.26 11.93
C ASN A 245 -6.87 -17.31 10.81
N SER A 246 -7.76 -18.30 10.88
CA SER A 246 -7.97 -19.27 9.80
C SER A 246 -8.44 -18.56 8.52
N TYR A 247 -9.31 -17.56 8.64
CA TYR A 247 -9.74 -16.74 7.50
C TYR A 247 -8.57 -16.02 6.82
N VAL A 248 -7.73 -15.32 7.59
CA VAL A 248 -6.56 -14.64 7.02
C VAL A 248 -5.60 -15.66 6.39
N ALA A 249 -5.33 -16.79 7.05
CA ALA A 249 -4.44 -17.84 6.52
C ALA A 249 -4.96 -18.44 5.20
N TRP A 250 -6.25 -18.80 5.12
CA TRP A 250 -6.85 -19.32 3.89
C TRP A 250 -6.93 -18.27 2.78
N SER A 251 -7.10 -16.99 3.14
CA SER A 251 -7.05 -15.89 2.19
C SER A 251 -5.66 -15.81 1.56
N VAL A 252 -4.60 -15.75 2.36
CA VAL A 252 -3.22 -15.76 1.84
C VAL A 252 -2.98 -16.97 0.93
N ASN A 253 -3.35 -18.16 1.39
CA ASN A 253 -3.14 -19.41 0.65
C ASN A 253 -3.82 -19.39 -0.74
N VAL A 254 -5.09 -18.96 -0.84
CA VAL A 254 -5.77 -18.91 -2.15
C VAL A 254 -5.14 -17.88 -3.08
N LEU A 255 -4.72 -16.73 -2.53
CA LEU A 255 -4.11 -15.64 -3.30
C LEU A 255 -2.76 -16.04 -3.88
N GLU A 256 -1.97 -16.80 -3.10
CA GLU A 256 -0.67 -17.34 -3.53
C GLU A 256 -0.82 -18.47 -4.53
N GLN A 257 -1.70 -19.44 -4.29
CA GLN A 257 -1.91 -20.56 -5.22
C GLN A 257 -2.43 -20.08 -6.58
N SER A 258 -3.26 -19.03 -6.59
CA SER A 258 -3.78 -18.43 -7.83
C SER A 258 -2.69 -17.78 -8.69
N GLN A 259 -1.48 -17.55 -8.17
CA GLN A 259 -0.36 -17.03 -8.96
C GLN A 259 0.13 -18.03 -10.03
N LEU A 260 -0.22 -19.32 -9.92
CA LEU A 260 -0.02 -20.27 -11.01
C LEU A 260 -0.78 -19.83 -12.27
N LEU A 261 -2.04 -19.40 -12.12
CA LEU A 261 -2.90 -18.99 -13.23
C LEU A 261 -2.41 -17.68 -13.87
N TYR A 262 -1.80 -16.79 -13.08
CA TYR A 262 -1.09 -15.63 -13.61
C TYR A 262 0.04 -16.03 -14.55
N ARG A 263 0.90 -16.97 -14.13
CA ARG A 263 2.01 -17.48 -14.95
C ARG A 263 1.50 -18.12 -16.23
N TRP A 264 0.45 -18.93 -16.14
CA TRP A 264 -0.18 -19.54 -17.33
C TRP A 264 -0.70 -18.47 -18.28
N THR A 265 -1.43 -17.47 -17.77
CA THR A 265 -1.97 -16.38 -18.57
C THR A 265 -0.85 -15.59 -19.26
N GLN A 266 0.24 -15.27 -18.56
CA GLN A 266 1.40 -14.63 -19.19
C GLN A 266 2.02 -15.49 -20.30
N SER A 267 2.25 -16.78 -20.07
CA SER A 267 2.83 -17.68 -21.07
C SER A 267 1.97 -17.75 -22.34
N PHE A 268 0.64 -17.84 -22.20
CA PHE A 268 -0.27 -17.85 -23.35
C PHE A 268 -0.39 -16.50 -24.06
N LEU A 269 -0.23 -15.37 -23.35
CA LEU A 269 -0.23 -14.03 -23.96
C LEU A 269 1.06 -13.73 -24.74
N GLN A 270 2.21 -14.23 -24.26
CA GLN A 270 3.51 -13.99 -24.90
C GLN A 270 3.76 -14.89 -26.11
N GLY A 271 2.98 -15.95 -26.28
CA GLY A 271 3.11 -16.86 -27.44
C GLY A 271 4.41 -17.64 -27.47
N GLU A 272 5.11 -17.79 -26.33
CA GLU A 272 6.34 -18.56 -26.26
C GLU A 272 6.05 -20.05 -26.50
N GLY A 273 6.29 -20.51 -27.73
CA GLY A 273 6.36 -21.93 -28.09
C GLY A 273 5.02 -22.67 -28.22
N VAL A 274 3.88 -22.00 -28.03
CA VAL A 274 2.54 -22.61 -28.10
C VAL A 274 1.69 -21.81 -29.07
N SER A 275 1.17 -22.46 -30.13
CA SER A 275 0.16 -21.85 -31.01
C SER A 275 -0.90 -21.18 -30.16
N SER A 276 -1.22 -19.91 -30.45
CA SER A 276 -2.29 -19.18 -29.76
C SER A 276 -3.51 -20.08 -29.59
N PHE A 277 -3.81 -20.47 -28.35
CA PHE A 277 -4.98 -21.26 -28.00
C PHE A 277 -6.04 -20.30 -27.44
N PRO A 278 -6.82 -19.62 -28.30
CA PRO A 278 -7.81 -18.64 -27.84
C PRO A 278 -8.82 -19.26 -26.86
N GLU A 279 -9.13 -20.55 -27.05
CA GLU A 279 -9.97 -21.34 -26.15
C GLU A 279 -9.42 -21.36 -24.72
N VAL A 280 -8.11 -21.52 -24.53
CA VAL A 280 -7.48 -21.57 -23.19
C VAL A 280 -7.46 -20.17 -22.56
N LEU A 281 -7.10 -19.15 -23.35
CA LEU A 281 -7.10 -17.76 -22.90
C LEU A 281 -8.49 -17.30 -22.45
N GLU A 282 -9.55 -17.71 -23.15
CA GLU A 282 -10.93 -17.45 -22.76
C GLU A 282 -11.25 -18.04 -21.37
N ARG A 283 -10.88 -19.31 -21.10
CA ARG A 283 -11.09 -19.91 -19.77
C ARG A 283 -10.27 -19.18 -18.70
N LEU A 284 -9.00 -18.86 -18.97
CA LEU A 284 -8.16 -18.12 -18.04
C LEU A 284 -8.73 -16.74 -17.72
N HIS A 285 -9.30 -16.06 -18.72
CA HIS A 285 -10.01 -14.80 -18.53
C HIS A 285 -11.23 -14.98 -17.62
N ASN A 286 -12.03 -16.03 -17.84
CA ASN A 286 -13.18 -16.34 -16.99
C ASN A 286 -12.77 -16.67 -15.55
N VAL A 287 -11.66 -17.41 -15.37
CA VAL A 287 -11.09 -17.68 -14.04
C VAL A 287 -10.62 -16.39 -13.36
N SER A 288 -9.91 -15.52 -14.08
CA SER A 288 -9.46 -14.22 -13.57
C SER A 288 -10.64 -13.34 -13.14
N ALA A 289 -11.68 -13.25 -13.97
CA ALA A 289 -12.91 -12.54 -13.64
C ALA A 289 -13.60 -13.15 -12.41
N PHE A 290 -13.72 -14.47 -12.33
CA PHE A 290 -14.29 -15.17 -11.17
C PHE A 290 -13.54 -14.80 -9.89
N LEU A 291 -12.20 -14.90 -9.87
CA LEU A 291 -11.38 -14.61 -8.69
C LEU A 291 -11.47 -13.14 -8.26
N TYR A 292 -11.63 -12.22 -9.20
CA TYR A 292 -11.88 -10.81 -8.91
C TYR A 292 -13.24 -10.61 -8.21
N TYR A 293 -14.33 -11.05 -8.85
CA TYR A 293 -15.69 -10.80 -8.36
C TYR A 293 -16.07 -11.64 -7.14
N SER A 294 -15.33 -12.71 -6.84
CA SER A 294 -15.50 -13.51 -5.64
C SER A 294 -14.48 -13.15 -4.57
N CYS A 295 -13.26 -13.69 -4.65
CA CYS A 295 -12.22 -13.54 -3.63
C CYS A 295 -11.83 -12.08 -3.39
N CYS A 296 -11.42 -11.35 -4.44
CA CYS A 296 -10.89 -10.00 -4.26
C CYS A 296 -11.96 -9.04 -3.74
N SER A 297 -13.19 -9.15 -4.25
CA SER A 297 -14.29 -8.26 -3.90
C SER A 297 -14.57 -8.27 -2.39
N PHE A 298 -14.74 -9.44 -1.76
CA PHE A 298 -15.01 -9.46 -0.32
C PHE A 298 -13.76 -9.17 0.51
N LEU A 299 -12.56 -9.53 0.05
CA LEU A 299 -11.31 -9.21 0.75
C LEU A 299 -11.08 -7.70 0.82
N ILE A 300 -11.37 -6.97 -0.26
CA ILE A 300 -11.30 -5.51 -0.28
C ILE A 300 -12.33 -4.91 0.68
N GLN A 301 -13.56 -5.41 0.66
CA GLN A 301 -14.60 -4.93 1.57
C GLN A 301 -14.20 -5.13 3.04
N ASP A 302 -13.67 -6.30 3.38
CA ASP A 302 -13.19 -6.58 4.74
C ASP A 302 -11.99 -5.71 5.10
N MET A 303 -11.05 -5.52 4.16
CA MET A 303 -9.91 -4.64 4.35
C MET A 303 -10.35 -3.21 4.66
N MET A 304 -11.34 -2.67 3.95
CA MET A 304 -11.88 -1.34 4.21
C MET A 304 -12.43 -1.21 5.64
N LEU A 305 -13.22 -2.18 6.10
CA LEU A 305 -13.76 -2.22 7.46
C LEU A 305 -12.65 -2.28 8.53
N LEU A 306 -11.62 -3.08 8.25
CA LEU A 306 -10.47 -3.23 9.15
C LEU A 306 -9.64 -1.95 9.21
N VAL A 307 -9.41 -1.28 8.08
CA VAL A 307 -8.69 0.01 8.01
C VAL A 307 -9.45 1.08 8.78
N GLU A 308 -10.75 1.24 8.54
CA GLU A 308 -11.59 2.22 9.22
C GLU A 308 -11.46 2.06 10.74
N ARG A 309 -11.68 0.84 11.24
CA ARG A 309 -11.57 0.57 12.67
C ARG A 309 -10.15 0.70 13.22
N PHE A 310 -9.12 0.37 12.43
CA PHE A 310 -7.73 0.59 12.82
C PHE A 310 -7.46 2.09 13.00
N THR A 311 -7.90 2.92 12.05
CA THR A 311 -7.74 4.38 12.12
C THR A 311 -8.48 5.00 13.30
N GLU A 312 -9.70 4.51 13.60
CA GLU A 312 -10.46 4.94 14.77
C GLU A 312 -9.73 4.62 16.07
N LYS A 313 -9.26 3.38 16.24
CA LYS A 313 -8.45 2.98 17.41
C LYS A 313 -7.16 3.79 17.54
N SER A 314 -6.49 4.08 16.43
CA SER A 314 -5.28 4.92 16.45
C SER A 314 -5.62 6.34 16.92
N ARG A 315 -6.72 6.92 16.42
CA ARG A 315 -7.19 8.26 16.84
C ARG A 315 -7.53 8.29 18.32
N GLU A 316 -8.29 7.32 18.82
CA GLU A 316 -8.63 7.19 20.25
C GLU A 316 -7.38 7.01 21.12
N SER A 317 -6.40 6.25 20.64
CA SER A 317 -5.14 6.06 21.38
C SER A 317 -4.37 7.37 21.47
N VAL A 318 -4.25 8.11 20.37
CA VAL A 318 -3.60 9.44 20.35
C VAL A 318 -4.34 10.43 21.24
N SER A 319 -5.67 10.46 21.24
CA SER A 319 -6.42 11.39 22.09
C SER A 319 -6.22 11.13 23.58
N ARG A 320 -5.91 9.89 23.99
CA ARG A 320 -5.55 9.57 25.39
C ARG A 320 -4.16 10.05 25.80
N PHE A 321 -3.25 10.28 24.85
CA PHE A 321 -1.92 10.84 25.11
C PHE A 321 -1.93 12.37 25.21
N LEU A 322 -2.92 13.04 24.65
CA LEU A 322 -3.07 14.48 24.82
C LEU A 322 -3.51 14.76 26.27
N PRO A 323 -2.88 15.69 26.99
CA PRO A 323 -3.28 16.04 28.34
C PRO A 323 -4.73 16.52 28.32
N VAL A 324 -5.60 15.69 28.90
CA VAL A 324 -7.03 15.91 29.05
C VAL A 324 -7.21 17.01 30.09
N ASP A 325 -7.04 18.28 29.71
CA ASP A 325 -7.50 19.47 30.47
C ASP A 325 -7.32 20.78 29.67
N VAL A 326 -7.63 20.78 28.36
CA VAL A 326 -7.96 22.04 27.68
C VAL A 326 -9.47 22.12 27.58
N LYS A 327 -10.10 22.68 28.62
CA LYS A 327 -11.46 23.19 28.49
C LYS A 327 -11.39 24.33 27.48
N VAL A 328 -11.89 24.10 26.27
CA VAL A 328 -12.20 25.19 25.35
C VAL A 328 -13.47 25.83 25.93
N GLU A 329 -13.31 26.97 26.60
CA GLU A 329 -14.47 27.81 26.95
C GLU A 329 -15.02 28.41 25.66
N ASP A 330 -16.34 28.26 25.46
CA ASP A 330 -17.12 28.68 24.29
C ASP A 330 -17.03 30.20 24.00
#